data_AF-A0A0F9UE27-F1
#
_entry.id   AF-A0A0F9UE27-F1
#
_cell.length_a   1.000
_cell.length_b   1.000
_cell.length_c   1.000
_cell.angle_alpha   90.00
_cell.angle_beta   90.00
_cell.angle_gamma   90.00
#
_symmetry.space_group_name_H-M   'P 1'
#
loop_
_entity.id
_entity.type
_entity.pdbx_description
1 polymer ?
#
loop_
_entity_poly.entity_id
_entity_poly.type
_entity_poly.pdbx_seq_one_letter_code
_entity_poly.pdbx_strand_id
1 'polypeptide(L)'
;MALANDLNKSPFKKLKLETAKLILAGFRRPAYAGVLQRHPKQSTYACDLLLDAIGKKIQVKVAGGLSENHMCCCAAIHGIPHLISPLTLDLIQESSASFPRYFVGEVALNPARLRLTLLPFLGKSDDRTWVCVLEHWTGEAS
;
A
#
# COMPACT_ATOMS: atom_id res chain seq x y z
N MET A 1 27.63 31.57 19.94
CA MET A 1 27.73 31.63 18.47
C MET A 1 27.10 30.37 17.90
N ALA A 2 26.12 30.54 17.01
CA ALA A 2 25.15 29.52 16.62
C ALA A 2 25.75 28.44 15.70
N LEU A 3 25.71 27.19 16.15
CA LEU A 3 26.09 26.00 15.39
C LEU A 3 24.83 25.16 15.14
N ALA A 4 23.86 25.78 14.46
CA ALA A 4 22.63 25.14 14.05
C ALA A 4 22.12 25.88 12.80
N ASN A 5 22.31 25.29 11.60
CA ASN A 5 21.31 25.37 10.53
C ASN A 5 21.67 24.72 9.17
N ASP A 6 22.86 24.13 8.97
CA ASP A 6 23.17 23.55 7.64
C ASP A 6 22.75 22.08 7.42
N LEU A 7 22.11 21.42 8.39
CA LEU A 7 21.56 20.06 8.21
C LEU A 7 20.26 20.00 7.39
N ASN A 8 19.73 21.15 6.94
CA ASN A 8 18.45 21.22 6.21
C ASN A 8 18.55 21.46 4.69
N LYS A 9 19.74 21.64 4.12
CA LYS A 9 19.92 21.93 2.69
C LYS A 9 20.37 20.71 1.87
N SER A 10 19.68 19.57 1.99
CA SER A 10 19.91 18.48 1.04
C SER A 10 19.12 18.77 -0.25
N PRO A 11 19.76 18.92 -1.43
CA PRO A 11 19.06 19.15 -2.69
C PRO A 11 18.11 17.99 -3.04
N PHE A 12 18.36 16.80 -2.48
CA PHE A 12 17.52 15.61 -2.64
C PHE A 12 16.21 15.66 -1.86
N LYS A 13 16.09 16.47 -0.79
CA LYS A 13 14.82 16.64 -0.07
C LYS A 13 13.74 17.24 -0.98
N LYS A 14 14.11 18.24 -1.79
CA LYS A 14 13.21 18.87 -2.77
C LYS A 14 12.80 17.88 -3.87
N LEU A 15 13.74 17.08 -4.38
CA LEU A 15 13.46 16.07 -5.39
C LEU A 15 12.51 14.96 -4.88
N LYS A 16 12.72 14.50 -3.64
CA LYS A 16 11.84 13.52 -2.97
C LYS A 16 10.43 14.08 -2.81
N LEU A 17 10.31 15.33 -2.35
CA LEU A 17 9.02 16.01 -2.19
C LEU A 17 8.26 16.15 -3.52
N GLU A 18 8.94 16.55 -4.60
CA GLU A 18 8.32 16.68 -5.93
C GLU A 18 7.89 15.31 -6.49
N THR A 19 8.71 14.28 -6.30
CA THR A 19 8.36 12.90 -6.71
C THR A 19 7.11 12.41 -5.98
N ALA A 20 7.00 12.68 -4.68
CA ALA A 20 5.84 12.31 -3.90
C ALA A 20 4.57 13.04 -4.32
N LYS A 21 4.66 14.35 -4.58
CA LYS A 21 3.54 15.13 -5.12
C LYS A 21 3.06 14.57 -6.46
N LEU A 22 3.98 14.19 -7.34
CA LEU A 22 3.66 13.58 -8.63
C LEU A 22 3.00 12.20 -8.49
N ILE A 23 3.49 11.37 -7.56
CA ILE A 23 2.85 10.08 -7.25
C ILE A 23 1.41 10.30 -6.78
N LEU A 24 1.20 11.23 -5.84
CA LEU A 24 -0.11 11.52 -5.26
C LEU A 24 -1.07 12.18 -6.25
N ALA A 25 -0.57 12.97 -7.20
CA ALA A 25 -1.38 13.51 -8.29
C ALA A 25 -2.04 12.41 -9.13
N GLY A 26 -1.48 11.19 -9.11
CA GLY A 26 -2.10 10.00 -9.71
C GLY A 26 -3.37 9.51 -9.00
N PHE A 27 -3.68 10.01 -7.80
CA PHE A 27 -4.80 9.54 -7.00
C PHE A 27 -5.90 10.61 -6.86
N ARG A 28 -7.07 10.39 -7.48
CA ARG A 28 -8.24 11.27 -7.37
C ARG A 28 -9.22 10.95 -6.23
N ARG A 29 -9.32 9.69 -5.83
CA ARG A 29 -10.20 9.22 -4.75
C ARG A 29 -9.39 8.93 -3.50
N PRO A 30 -9.90 9.12 -2.27
CA PRO A 30 -9.14 8.86 -1.04
C PRO A 30 -8.73 7.39 -0.85
N ALA A 31 -9.45 6.46 -1.51
CA ALA A 31 -9.15 5.04 -1.47
C ALA A 31 -9.52 4.36 -2.80
N TYR A 32 -8.81 3.28 -3.10
CA TYR A 32 -9.04 2.38 -4.22
C TYR A 32 -9.17 0.96 -3.67
N ALA A 33 -10.18 0.23 -4.15
CA ALA A 33 -10.42 -1.13 -3.70
C ALA A 33 -10.43 -2.11 -4.87
N GLY A 34 -10.00 -3.33 -4.60
CA GLY A 34 -9.99 -4.44 -5.55
C GLY A 34 -10.05 -5.78 -4.84
N VAL A 35 -10.20 -6.85 -5.61
CA VAL A 35 -10.27 -8.21 -5.06
C VAL A 35 -8.95 -8.92 -5.35
N LEU A 36 -8.21 -9.24 -4.28
CA LEU A 36 -7.03 -10.10 -4.31
C LEU A 36 -7.46 -11.54 -4.45
N GLN A 37 -7.05 -12.16 -5.55
CA GLN A 37 -7.29 -13.57 -5.80
C GLN A 37 -5.96 -14.32 -5.75
N ARG A 38 -5.97 -15.48 -5.09
CA ARG A 38 -4.82 -16.39 -5.09
C ARG A 38 -4.62 -16.95 -6.50
N HIS A 39 -3.39 -16.89 -6.99
CA HIS A 39 -3.04 -17.56 -8.23
C HIS A 39 -3.12 -19.09 -8.04
N PRO A 40 -3.76 -19.87 -8.93
CA PRO A 40 -4.00 -21.30 -8.72
C PRO A 40 -2.74 -22.15 -8.53
N LYS A 41 -1.60 -21.69 -9.09
CA LYS A 41 -0.33 -22.43 -9.11
C LYS A 41 0.77 -21.78 -8.26
N GLN A 42 0.48 -20.68 -7.58
CA GLN A 42 1.47 -19.91 -6.80
C GLN A 42 0.90 -19.50 -5.45
N SER A 43 1.73 -19.39 -4.42
CA SER A 43 1.38 -18.80 -3.12
C SER A 43 1.41 -17.27 -3.18
N THR A 44 0.78 -16.70 -4.21
CA THR A 44 0.77 -15.26 -4.46
C THR A 44 -0.65 -14.81 -4.77
N TYR A 45 -1.04 -13.70 -4.17
CA TYR A 45 -2.30 -13.02 -4.44
C TYR A 45 -2.01 -11.81 -5.33
N ALA A 46 -2.89 -11.53 -6.28
CA ALA A 46 -2.78 -10.33 -7.09
C ALA A 46 -4.14 -9.68 -7.33
N CYS A 47 -4.14 -8.35 -7.39
CA CYS A 47 -5.27 -7.56 -7.87
C CYS A 47 -4.78 -6.35 -8.64
N ASP A 48 -5.64 -5.82 -9.47
CA ASP A 48 -5.39 -4.62 -10.23
C ASP A 48 -6.29 -3.50 -9.71
N LEU A 49 -5.71 -2.31 -9.50
CA LEU A 49 -6.42 -1.11 -9.11
C LEU A 49 -6.27 -0.07 -10.23
N LEU A 50 -7.36 0.64 -10.55
CA LEU A 50 -7.34 1.67 -11.58
C LEU A 50 -7.19 3.05 -10.93
N LEU A 51 -6.09 3.74 -11.22
CA LEU A 51 -5.86 5.12 -10.82
C LEU A 51 -6.51 6.06 -11.84
N ASP A 52 -7.71 6.54 -11.53
CA ASP A 52 -8.54 7.35 -12.41
C ASP A 52 -7.89 8.66 -12.86
N ALA A 53 -6.96 9.22 -12.08
CA ALA A 53 -6.38 10.53 -12.37
C ALA A 53 -5.58 10.57 -13.68
N ILE A 54 -5.04 9.42 -14.04
CA ILE A 54 -4.05 9.24 -15.10
C ILE A 54 -4.39 8.04 -16.00
N GLY A 55 -5.54 7.39 -15.77
CA GLY A 55 -5.97 6.21 -16.50
C GLY A 55 -5.00 5.03 -16.41
N LYS A 56 -4.20 4.95 -15.33
CA LYS A 56 -3.20 3.89 -15.17
C LYS A 56 -3.68 2.80 -14.24
N LYS A 57 -3.40 1.57 -14.65
CA LYS A 57 -3.58 0.39 -13.82
C LYS A 57 -2.32 0.16 -12.98
N ILE A 58 -2.50 0.08 -11.67
CA ILE A 58 -1.48 -0.43 -10.75
C ILE A 58 -1.82 -1.86 -10.37
N GLN A 59 -0.80 -2.65 -10.03
CA GLN A 59 -0.98 -4.04 -9.64
C GLN A 59 -0.42 -4.25 -8.24
N VAL A 60 -1.26 -4.75 -7.34
CA VAL A 60 -0.85 -5.15 -5.99
C VAL A 60 -0.60 -6.66 -6.01
N LYS A 61 0.58 -7.06 -5.56
CA LYS A 61 0.94 -8.47 -5.36
C LYS A 61 1.26 -8.70 -3.89
N VAL A 62 0.79 -9.81 -3.35
CA VAL A 62 1.08 -10.22 -1.98
C VAL A 62 1.64 -11.63 -2.00
N ALA A 63 2.85 -11.80 -1.52
CA ALA A 63 3.49 -13.10 -1.40
C ALA A 63 3.21 -13.71 -0.02
N GLY A 64 3.03 -15.02 0.03
CA GLY A 64 2.83 -15.77 1.27
C GLY A 64 1.40 -16.28 1.44
N GLY A 65 1.22 -17.16 2.42
CA GLY A 65 -0.08 -17.69 2.80
C GLY A 65 -0.85 -16.72 3.68
N LEU A 66 -1.78 -15.94 3.11
CA LEU A 66 -2.74 -15.14 3.90
C LEU A 66 -3.67 -16.00 4.76
N SER A 67 -3.71 -17.32 4.53
CA SER A 67 -4.46 -18.32 5.30
C SER A 67 -3.69 -18.85 6.52
N GLU A 68 -2.36 -18.90 6.44
CA GLU A 68 -1.52 -19.52 7.47
C GLU A 68 -1.22 -18.48 8.56
N ASN A 69 -1.02 -18.89 9.82
CA ASN A 69 -0.65 -18.04 10.97
C ASN A 69 0.75 -17.40 10.81
N HIS A 70 1.12 -16.98 9.61
CA HIS A 70 2.35 -16.26 9.33
C HIS A 70 2.18 -14.80 9.74
N MET A 71 3.01 -14.39 10.69
CA MET A 71 2.99 -13.05 11.29
C MET A 71 3.45 -11.92 10.35
N CYS A 72 4.01 -12.25 9.18
CA CYS A 72 4.50 -11.24 8.24
C CYS A 72 4.25 -11.70 6.79
N CYS A 73 3.60 -10.85 6.00
CA CYS A 73 3.47 -11.00 4.56
C CYS A 73 4.00 -9.73 3.88
N CYS A 74 4.62 -9.83 2.72
CA CYS A 74 5.08 -8.64 1.99
C CYS A 74 4.17 -8.36 0.80
N ALA A 75 3.81 -7.09 0.62
CA ALA A 75 3.11 -6.61 -0.56
C ALA A 75 4.03 -5.78 -1.45
N ALA A 76 3.83 -5.88 -2.76
CA ALA A 76 4.49 -5.08 -3.77
C ALA A 76 3.44 -4.40 -4.66
N ILE A 77 3.54 -3.08 -4.80
CA ILE A 77 2.66 -2.27 -5.66
C ILE A 77 3.45 -1.85 -6.90
N HIS A 78 3.02 -2.35 -8.05
CA HIS A 78 3.63 -2.12 -9.35
C HIS A 78 2.86 -1.06 -10.14
N GLY A 79 3.58 -0.32 -11.00
CA GLY A 79 2.96 0.61 -11.94
C GLY A 79 2.59 1.98 -11.36
N ILE A 80 3.01 2.27 -10.12
CA ILE A 80 2.86 3.61 -9.54
C ILE A 80 3.62 4.61 -10.44
N PRO A 81 2.98 5.71 -10.85
CA PRO A 81 3.60 6.73 -11.69
C PRO A 81 4.91 7.23 -11.09
N HIS A 82 5.92 7.44 -11.92
CA HIS A 82 7.22 8.00 -11.52
C HIS A 82 8.05 7.13 -10.57
N LEU A 83 7.57 5.95 -10.17
CA LEU A 83 8.38 4.91 -9.50
C LEU A 83 8.88 3.90 -10.53
N ILE A 84 10.20 3.72 -10.58
CA ILE A 84 10.87 2.74 -11.46
C ILE A 84 10.78 1.33 -10.86
N SER A 85 10.92 1.23 -9.54
CA SER A 85 10.81 -0.01 -8.79
C SER A 85 9.42 -0.15 -8.16
N PRO A 86 8.95 -1.39 -7.92
CA PRO A 86 7.76 -1.62 -7.12
C PRO A 86 7.90 -1.00 -5.74
N LEU A 87 6.80 -0.47 -5.21
CA LEU A 87 6.73 -0.03 -3.84
C LEU A 87 6.44 -1.23 -2.94
N THR A 88 7.38 -1.59 -2.09
CA THR A 88 7.25 -2.74 -1.19
C THR A 88 6.90 -2.28 0.22
N LEU A 89 6.04 -3.04 0.88
CA LEU A 89 5.65 -2.81 2.27
C LEU A 89 5.41 -4.13 2.99
N ASP A 90 5.78 -4.16 4.26
CA ASP A 90 5.49 -5.27 5.15
C ASP A 90 4.06 -5.15 5.68
N LEU A 91 3.36 -6.27 5.69
CA LEU A 91 2.01 -6.40 6.20
C LEU A 91 2.04 -7.09 7.56
N ILE A 92 1.43 -6.42 8.52
CA ILE A 92 1.25 -6.90 9.88
C ILE A 92 -0.18 -7.39 10.01
N GLN A 93 -0.36 -8.53 10.67
CA GLN A 93 -1.69 -9.04 10.99
C GLN A 93 -2.28 -8.27 12.16
N GLU A 94 -3.50 -7.78 11.99
CA GLU A 94 -4.28 -7.09 13.02
C GLU A 94 -5.66 -7.75 13.17
N SER A 95 -6.39 -7.32 14.21
CA SER A 95 -7.74 -7.80 14.51
C SER A 95 -8.61 -6.66 15.06
N SER A 96 -9.90 -6.70 14.77
CA SER A 96 -10.90 -5.75 15.26
C SER A 96 -12.22 -6.46 15.54
N ALA A 97 -13.17 -5.77 16.18
CA ALA A 97 -14.50 -6.32 16.44
C ALA A 97 -15.24 -6.78 15.16
N SER A 98 -15.04 -6.07 14.05
CA SER A 98 -15.69 -6.35 12.77
C SER A 98 -14.92 -7.34 11.90
N PHE A 99 -13.60 -7.42 12.09
CA PHE A 99 -12.71 -8.27 11.29
C PHE A 99 -11.77 -9.03 12.23
N PRO A 100 -12.02 -10.34 12.49
CA PRO A 100 -11.20 -11.12 13.42
C PRO A 100 -9.74 -11.26 12.95
N ARG A 101 -9.50 -11.07 11.66
CA ARG A 101 -8.18 -11.05 11.04
C ARG A 101 -8.19 -10.13 9.83
N TYR A 102 -7.27 -9.19 9.78
CA TYR A 102 -6.94 -8.42 8.58
C TYR A 102 -5.44 -8.16 8.54
N PHE A 103 -4.93 -7.70 7.41
CA PHE A 103 -3.53 -7.30 7.28
C PHE A 103 -3.43 -5.83 6.92
N VAL A 104 -2.44 -5.14 7.46
CA VAL A 104 -2.20 -3.74 7.15
C VAL A 104 -0.70 -3.48 7.02
N GLY A 105 -0.34 -2.62 6.08
CA GLY A 105 1.01 -2.07 5.99
C GLY A 105 0.98 -0.63 5.50
N GLU A 106 1.94 0.15 5.97
CA GLU A 106 2.09 1.55 5.62
C GLU A 106 3.44 1.82 5.00
N VAL A 107 3.47 2.76 4.06
CA VAL A 107 4.72 3.22 3.46
C VAL A 107 4.71 4.73 3.29
N ALA A 108 5.77 5.37 3.79
CA ALA A 108 5.97 6.80 3.67
C ALA A 108 6.47 7.15 2.26
N LEU A 109 5.73 8.00 1.57
CA LEU A 109 6.13 8.59 0.29
C LEU A 109 6.64 10.03 0.42
N ASN A 110 6.55 10.66 1.61
CA ASN A 110 7.02 12.01 1.94
C ASN A 110 6.67 13.11 0.89
N PRO A 111 5.54 13.83 1.02
CA PRO A 111 4.91 14.16 2.30
C PRO A 111 3.71 13.29 2.68
N ALA A 112 3.29 12.35 1.81
CA ALA A 112 2.15 11.48 2.11
C ALA A 112 2.57 10.09 2.58
N ARG A 113 1.58 9.34 3.07
CA ARG A 113 1.68 7.91 3.33
C ARG A 113 0.64 7.17 2.49
N LEU A 114 1.00 5.99 2.04
CA LEU A 114 0.04 5.03 1.54
C LEU A 114 -0.15 3.95 2.58
N ARG A 115 -1.41 3.56 2.78
CA ARG A 115 -1.78 2.42 3.61
C ARG A 115 -2.46 1.38 2.73
N LEU A 116 -2.04 0.13 2.88
CA LEU A 116 -2.65 -1.01 2.23
C LEU A 116 -3.32 -1.85 3.30
N THR A 117 -4.61 -2.10 3.15
CA THR A 117 -5.40 -2.91 4.06
C THR A 117 -5.97 -4.11 3.30
N LEU A 118 -5.74 -5.32 3.80
CA LEU A 118 -6.30 -6.56 3.27
C LEU A 118 -7.36 -7.10 4.23
N LEU A 119 -8.61 -7.08 3.78
CA LEU A 119 -9.75 -7.58 4.54
C LEU A 119 -10.18 -8.95 4.00
N PRO A 120 -10.64 -9.87 4.86
CA PRO A 120 -11.20 -11.14 4.40
C PRO A 120 -12.48 -10.87 3.61
N PHE A 121 -12.68 -11.62 2.52
CA PHE A 121 -13.90 -11.50 1.73
C PHE A 121 -15.08 -12.17 2.46
N LEU A 122 -16.01 -11.36 2.98
CA LEU A 122 -17.21 -11.85 3.65
C LEU A 122 -18.10 -12.63 2.66
N GLY A 123 -18.39 -13.90 2.94
CA GLY A 123 -19.36 -14.70 2.16
C GLY A 123 -18.80 -15.95 1.46
N LYS A 124 -17.47 -16.20 1.50
CA LYS A 124 -16.89 -17.49 1.11
C LYS A 124 -15.92 -17.96 2.18
N SER A 125 -16.12 -19.18 2.66
CA SER A 125 -15.30 -19.86 3.70
C SER A 125 -13.86 -20.19 3.27
N ASP A 126 -13.38 -19.66 2.16
CA ASP A 126 -12.12 -20.08 1.56
C ASP A 126 -11.18 -18.88 1.54
N ASP A 127 -10.02 -18.99 2.21
CA ASP A 127 -8.99 -17.96 2.41
C ASP A 127 -8.31 -17.48 1.12
N ARG A 128 -8.88 -17.83 -0.04
CA ARG A 128 -8.35 -17.58 -1.38
C ARG A 128 -8.67 -16.20 -1.92
N THR A 129 -9.59 -15.48 -1.27
CA THR A 129 -10.07 -14.17 -1.74
C THR A 129 -10.04 -13.15 -0.62
N TRP A 130 -9.41 -12.02 -0.92
CA TRP A 130 -9.25 -10.91 0.00
C TRP A 130 -9.69 -9.62 -0.68
N VAL A 131 -10.23 -8.68 0.07
CA VAL A 131 -10.45 -7.31 -0.39
C VAL A 131 -9.18 -6.53 -0.10
N CYS A 132 -8.62 -5.93 -1.14
CA CYS A 132 -7.48 -5.04 -1.08
C CYS A 132 -7.98 -3.60 -1.10
N VAL A 133 -7.57 -2.79 -0.13
CA VAL A 133 -7.86 -1.36 -0.07
C VAL A 133 -6.53 -0.62 -0.01
N LEU A 134 -6.29 0.25 -0.97
CA LEU A 134 -5.15 1.18 -1.00
C LEU A 134 -5.66 2.59 -0.75
N GLU A 135 -5.22 3.20 0.34
CA GLU A 135 -5.70 4.51 0.79
C GLU A 135 -4.54 5.49 0.98
N HIS A 136 -4.85 6.78 0.87
CA HIS A 136 -3.90 7.84 1.12
C HIS A 136 -4.07 8.22 2.58
N TRP A 137 -3.07 7.92 3.38
CA TRP A 137 -3.13 8.16 4.81
C TRP A 137 -2.52 9.53 5.12
N THR A 138 -3.38 10.53 5.24
CA THR A 138 -3.05 11.79 5.90
C THR A 138 -3.27 11.55 7.39
N GLY A 139 -2.27 11.02 8.09
CA GLY A 139 -2.44 10.65 9.50
C GLY A 139 -3.11 11.77 10.29
N GLU A 140 -4.27 11.49 10.88
CA GLU A 140 -4.82 12.37 11.89
C GLU A 140 -3.90 12.30 13.11
N ALA A 141 -3.38 13.46 13.51
CA ALA A 141 -2.75 13.63 14.79
C ALA A 141 -3.80 13.29 15.87
N SER A 142 -3.58 12.19 16.57
CA SER A 142 -4.17 11.97 17.90
C SER A 142 -3.23 12.57 18.93
#